data_AF-A0A2M7PKT3-F1
#
_entry.id   AF-A0A2M7PKT3-F1
#
_cell.length_a   1.000
_cell.length_b   1.000
_cell.length_c   1.000
_cell.angle_alpha   90.00
_cell.angle_beta   90.00
_cell.angle_gamma   90.00
#
_symmetry.space_group_name_H-M   'P 1'
#
loop_
_entity.id
_entity.type
_entity.pdbx_description
1 polymer ?
#
loop_
_entity_poly.entity_id
_entity_poly.type
_entity_poly.pdbx_seq_one_letter_code
_entity_poly.pdbx_strand_id
1 'polypeptide(L)'
;PCSGCHADEEPNPNRRQLVDMHDDIDAIFSHDRENRWCLDCHSIDTRDSLKLASGKLIGFDESYKLCGQCHGDKLRDWKVGVHGKRTGEWNGKKQYLLCVHCHNPHSPKFKAIKPLPPPVQQKDIQL
;
A
#
# COMPACT_ATOMS: atom_id res chain seq x y z
N PRO A 1 -4.42 -16.45 3.41
CA PRO A 1 -4.49 -16.53 1.93
C PRO A 1 -5.91 -16.24 1.47
N CYS A 2 -6.07 -15.47 0.39
CA CYS A 2 -7.36 -15.13 -0.20
C CYS A 2 -8.06 -16.37 -0.77
N SER A 3 -7.28 -17.35 -1.24
CA SER A 3 -7.77 -18.66 -1.69
C SER A 3 -8.55 -19.42 -0.63
N GLY A 4 -8.36 -19.14 0.66
CA GLY A 4 -9.10 -19.81 1.73
C GLY A 4 -10.63 -19.64 1.65
N CYS A 5 -11.10 -18.55 1.04
CA CYS A 5 -12.52 -18.35 0.75
C CYS A 5 -12.82 -18.35 -0.76
N HIS A 6 -11.86 -17.96 -1.60
CA HIS A 6 -12.11 -17.74 -3.03
C HIS A 6 -11.71 -18.91 -3.95
N ALA A 7 -11.23 -20.05 -3.42
CA ALA A 7 -10.80 -21.17 -4.27
C ALA A 7 -11.93 -21.76 -5.12
N ASP A 8 -13.14 -21.82 -4.55
CA ASP A 8 -14.31 -22.47 -5.17
C ASP A 8 -15.41 -21.47 -5.58
N GLU A 9 -15.09 -20.17 -5.57
CA GLU A 9 -16.03 -19.11 -5.95
C GLU A 9 -15.83 -18.67 -7.39
N GLU A 10 -16.92 -18.60 -8.16
CA GLU A 10 -16.93 -17.98 -9.48
C GLU A 10 -16.56 -16.49 -9.38
N PRO A 11 -15.46 -16.04 -10.02
CA PRO A 11 -15.05 -14.65 -9.95
C PRO A 11 -16.04 -13.72 -10.64
N ASN A 12 -16.42 -12.63 -9.97
CA ASN A 12 -17.27 -11.60 -10.56
C ASN A 12 -16.42 -10.36 -10.91
N PRO A 13 -16.14 -10.10 -12.21
CA PRO A 13 -15.32 -8.97 -12.66
C PRO A 13 -16.01 -7.62 -12.55
N ASN A 14 -17.34 -7.61 -12.38
CA ASN A 14 -18.11 -6.39 -12.41
C ASN A 14 -17.93 -5.62 -11.10
N ARG A 15 -17.64 -4.32 -11.25
CA ARG A 15 -17.59 -3.36 -10.14
C ARG A 15 -18.96 -3.26 -9.49
N ARG A 16 -18.99 -3.29 -8.17
CA ARG A 16 -20.21 -3.26 -7.35
C ARG A 16 -19.87 -2.81 -5.94
N GLN A 17 -20.83 -2.32 -5.17
CA GLN A 17 -20.62 -2.21 -3.73
C GLN A 17 -20.47 -3.60 -3.13
N LEU A 18 -19.50 -3.77 -2.24
CA LEU A 18 -19.37 -5.03 -1.49
C LEU A 18 -20.27 -4.96 -0.25
N VAL A 19 -21.02 -6.04 -0.02
CA VAL A 19 -21.88 -6.22 1.14
C VAL A 19 -21.44 -7.50 1.85
N ASP A 20 -21.56 -7.52 3.18
CA ASP A 20 -21.14 -8.59 4.09
C ASP A 20 -19.61 -8.80 4.15
N MET A 21 -19.01 -9.37 3.10
CA MET A 21 -17.59 -9.66 3.07
C MET A 21 -16.81 -8.53 2.41
N HIS A 22 -15.77 -8.04 3.10
CA HIS A 22 -14.92 -6.92 2.67
C HIS A 22 -15.67 -5.58 2.54
N ASP A 23 -16.82 -5.43 3.18
CA ASP A 23 -17.58 -4.17 3.23
C ASP A 23 -16.81 -3.07 3.99
N ASP A 24 -16.04 -3.46 5.00
CA ASP A 24 -15.10 -2.63 5.74
C ASP A 24 -13.97 -2.09 4.84
N ILE A 25 -13.42 -2.93 3.96
CA ILE A 25 -12.38 -2.56 2.99
C ILE A 25 -12.96 -1.65 1.93
N ASP A 26 -14.14 -1.99 1.39
CA ASP A 26 -14.85 -1.11 0.47
C ASP A 26 -15.04 0.23 1.16
N ALA A 27 -15.69 0.31 2.33
CA ALA A 27 -15.96 1.55 3.05
C ALA A 27 -14.75 2.50 3.15
N ILE A 28 -13.55 1.99 3.47
CA ILE A 28 -12.33 2.79 3.60
C ILE A 28 -11.58 3.07 2.29
N PHE A 29 -11.98 2.45 1.17
CA PHE A 29 -11.26 2.54 -0.09
C PHE A 29 -11.20 3.99 -0.60
N SER A 30 -10.02 4.59 -0.49
CA SER A 30 -9.79 6.01 -0.80
C SER A 30 -8.57 6.19 -1.69
N HIS A 31 -8.41 5.26 -2.64
CA HIS A 31 -7.31 5.24 -3.59
C HIS A 31 -7.85 5.31 -5.02
N ASP A 32 -8.34 6.51 -5.39
CA ASP A 32 -8.99 6.79 -6.68
C ASP A 32 -10.24 5.92 -6.91
N ARG A 33 -11.11 5.88 -5.90
CA ARG A 33 -12.34 5.06 -5.87
C ARG A 33 -13.22 5.22 -7.09
N GLU A 34 -13.25 6.39 -7.72
CA GLU A 34 -14.08 6.63 -8.91
C GLU A 34 -13.59 5.86 -10.13
N ASN A 35 -12.27 5.65 -10.27
CA ASN A 35 -11.68 5.04 -11.46
C ASN A 35 -10.99 3.69 -11.19
N ARG A 36 -10.74 3.36 -9.91
CA ARG A 36 -10.07 2.14 -9.50
C ARG A 36 -11.00 1.19 -8.76
N TRP A 37 -10.74 -0.10 -8.95
CA TRP A 37 -11.44 -1.21 -8.35
C TRP A 37 -10.44 -2.30 -7.90
N CYS A 38 -10.91 -3.26 -7.11
CA CYS A 38 -10.10 -4.33 -6.52
C CYS A 38 -9.22 -5.04 -7.56
N LEU A 39 -9.76 -5.27 -8.76
CA LEU A 39 -9.13 -6.01 -9.85
C LEU A 39 -8.12 -5.20 -10.68
N ASP A 40 -7.90 -3.93 -10.35
CA ASP A 40 -6.78 -3.15 -10.89
C ASP A 40 -5.45 -3.51 -10.21
N CYS A 41 -5.54 -4.00 -8.97
CA CYS A 41 -4.39 -4.37 -8.16
C CYS A 41 -4.31 -5.89 -7.96
N HIS A 42 -5.46 -6.55 -7.77
CA HIS A 42 -5.53 -7.99 -7.55
C HIS A 42 -5.83 -8.74 -8.85
N SER A 43 -5.31 -9.96 -8.95
CA SER A 43 -5.71 -10.92 -9.98
C SER A 43 -7.13 -11.43 -9.69
N ILE A 44 -7.94 -11.54 -10.75
CA ILE A 44 -9.28 -12.12 -10.66
C ILE A 44 -9.22 -13.64 -10.48
N ASP A 45 -8.33 -14.31 -11.22
CA ASP A 45 -8.20 -15.76 -11.25
C ASP A 45 -7.44 -16.30 -10.03
N THR A 46 -6.54 -15.49 -9.47
CA THR A 46 -5.62 -15.88 -8.40
C THR A 46 -5.48 -14.76 -7.38
N ARG A 47 -6.46 -14.62 -6.48
CA ARG A 47 -6.50 -13.49 -5.51
C ARG A 47 -5.33 -13.44 -4.52
N ASP A 48 -4.54 -14.51 -4.43
CA ASP A 48 -3.24 -14.53 -3.74
C ASP A 48 -2.09 -13.83 -4.50
N SER A 49 -2.38 -13.26 -5.68
CA SER A 49 -1.44 -12.53 -6.51
C SER A 49 -1.96 -11.13 -6.85
N LEU A 50 -1.02 -10.22 -7.02
CA LEU A 50 -1.25 -8.89 -7.57
C LEU A 50 -1.08 -8.93 -9.10
N LYS A 51 -1.76 -8.03 -9.81
CA LYS A 51 -1.71 -7.90 -11.26
C LYS A 51 -1.16 -6.53 -11.64
N LEU A 52 -0.07 -6.52 -12.39
CA LEU A 52 0.48 -5.29 -12.98
C LEU A 52 -0.39 -4.81 -14.14
N ALA A 53 -0.28 -3.54 -14.52
CA ALA A 53 -0.99 -3.00 -15.70
C ALA A 53 -0.68 -3.74 -17.03
N SER A 54 0.45 -4.45 -17.11
CA SER A 54 0.79 -5.31 -18.25
C SER A 54 0.06 -6.67 -18.25
N GLY A 55 -0.72 -6.97 -17.21
CA GLY A 55 -1.33 -8.28 -16.97
C GLY A 55 -0.42 -9.26 -16.23
N LYS A 56 0.87 -8.95 -16.05
CA LYS A 56 1.80 -9.84 -15.33
C LYS A 56 1.39 -9.98 -13.86
N LEU A 57 1.38 -11.21 -13.37
CA LEU A 57 1.16 -11.52 -11.96
C LEU A 57 2.45 -11.42 -11.15
N ILE A 58 2.33 -10.90 -9.93
CA ILE A 58 3.41 -10.82 -8.95
C ILE A 58 2.90 -11.17 -7.55
N GLY A 59 3.80 -11.58 -6.66
CA GLY A 59 3.49 -11.82 -5.25
C GLY A 59 3.33 -10.53 -4.45
N PHE A 60 2.72 -10.65 -3.25
CA PHE A 60 2.59 -9.52 -2.32
C PHE A 60 3.94 -8.97 -1.83
N ASP A 61 4.96 -9.80 -1.80
CA ASP A 61 6.35 -9.45 -1.49
C ASP A 61 6.99 -8.54 -2.55
N GLU A 62 6.39 -8.48 -3.74
CA GLU A 62 6.79 -7.60 -4.83
C GLU A 62 5.85 -6.39 -5.02
N SER A 63 4.96 -6.11 -4.06
CA SER A 63 3.98 -5.01 -4.13
C SER A 63 4.55 -3.64 -4.53
N TYR A 64 5.82 -3.35 -4.21
CA TYR A 64 6.51 -2.13 -4.64
C TYR A 64 6.54 -1.94 -6.17
N LYS A 65 6.54 -3.04 -6.95
CA LYS A 65 6.47 -2.99 -8.42
C LYS A 65 5.11 -2.51 -8.91
N LEU A 66 4.02 -2.91 -8.24
CA LEU A 66 2.66 -2.46 -8.53
C LEU A 66 2.50 -0.97 -8.17
N CYS A 67 2.85 -0.60 -6.93
CA CYS A 67 2.71 0.78 -6.45
C CYS A 67 3.51 1.76 -7.32
N GLY A 68 4.71 1.36 -7.74
CA GLY A 68 5.61 2.18 -8.55
C GLY A 68 5.14 2.42 -9.99
N GLN A 69 4.11 1.74 -10.48
CA GLN A 69 3.54 2.02 -11.80
C GLN A 69 2.91 3.41 -11.87
N CYS A 70 2.39 3.91 -10.73
CA CYS A 70 1.83 5.26 -10.61
C CYS A 70 2.67 6.16 -9.70
N HIS A 71 3.25 5.62 -8.63
CA HIS A 71 4.06 6.38 -7.65
C HIS A 71 5.57 6.26 -7.92
N GLY A 72 5.98 6.64 -9.13
CA GLY A 72 7.36 6.47 -9.60
C GLY A 72 8.40 7.25 -8.79
N ASP A 73 8.05 8.46 -8.33
CA ASP A 73 8.92 9.26 -7.46
C ASP A 73 9.17 8.57 -6.10
N LYS A 74 8.11 8.03 -5.48
CA LYS A 74 8.21 7.30 -4.21
C LYS A 74 8.97 6.00 -4.38
N LEU A 75 8.77 5.28 -5.48
CA LEU A 75 9.56 4.07 -5.76
C LEU A 75 11.05 4.40 -5.92
N ARG A 76 11.39 5.47 -6.65
CA ARG A 76 12.79 5.91 -6.81
C ARG A 76 13.42 6.21 -5.45
N ASP A 77 12.74 6.98 -4.62
CA ASP A 77 13.24 7.36 -3.29
C ASP A 77 13.32 6.16 -2.33
N TRP A 78 12.38 5.22 -2.43
CA TRP A 78 12.38 3.97 -1.67
C TRP A 78 13.56 3.05 -2.01
N LYS A 79 13.88 2.90 -3.31
CA LYS A 79 15.00 2.08 -3.78
C LYS A 79 16.34 2.50 -3.16
N VAL A 80 16.50 3.80 -2.89
CA VAL A 80 17.72 4.35 -2.29
C VAL A 80 17.62 4.56 -0.77
N GLY A 81 16.46 4.23 -0.16
CA GLY A 81 16.23 4.33 1.28
C GLY A 81 15.95 5.74 1.79
N VAL A 82 15.59 6.69 0.91
CA VAL A 82 15.09 8.03 1.30
C VAL A 82 13.64 7.94 1.77
N HIS A 83 12.85 7.03 1.18
CA HIS A 83 11.47 6.79 1.57
C HIS A 83 11.28 5.36 2.12
N GLY A 84 10.45 5.22 3.15
CA GLY A 84 10.24 3.95 3.85
C GLY A 84 11.29 3.67 4.92
N LYS A 85 11.36 2.42 5.37
CA LYS A 85 12.26 1.99 6.44
C LYS A 85 13.26 0.95 5.93
N ARG A 86 14.54 1.24 6.12
CA ARG A 86 15.66 0.32 5.89
C ARG A 86 16.16 -0.23 7.22
N THR A 87 16.34 -1.54 7.30
CA THR A 87 16.89 -2.27 8.45
C THR A 87 18.08 -3.13 8.01
N GLY A 88 18.72 -3.80 8.97
CA GLY A 88 19.91 -4.63 8.72
C GLY A 88 21.21 -3.87 8.98
N GLU A 89 22.26 -4.25 8.25
CA GLU A 89 23.63 -3.81 8.51
C GLU A 89 23.97 -2.50 7.79
N TRP A 90 24.81 -1.68 8.42
CA TRP A 90 25.32 -0.45 7.81
C TRP A 90 26.13 -0.75 6.53
N ASN A 91 27.12 -1.63 6.60
CA ASN A 91 28.02 -1.97 5.49
C ASN A 91 27.77 -3.36 4.86
N GLY A 92 26.64 -4.00 5.16
CA GLY A 92 26.34 -5.34 4.64
C GLY A 92 24.87 -5.47 4.23
N LYS A 93 24.26 -6.61 4.59
CA LYS A 93 22.92 -6.97 4.11
C LYS A 93 21.87 -5.97 4.62
N LYS A 94 21.19 -5.33 3.69
CA LYS A 94 20.09 -4.39 3.95
C LYS A 94 18.76 -5.07 3.69
N GLN A 95 17.76 -4.73 4.49
CA GLN A 95 16.38 -5.13 4.33
C GLN A 95 15.52 -3.87 4.17
N TYR A 96 14.49 -3.97 3.34
CA TYR A 96 13.59 -2.86 3.04
C TYR A 96 12.18 -3.30 3.36
N LEU A 97 11.49 -2.54 4.21
CA LEU A 97 10.07 -2.73 4.38
C LEU A 97 9.34 -2.25 3.11
N LEU A 98 8.43 -3.08 2.62
CA LEU A 98 7.51 -2.77 1.51
C LEU A 98 6.56 -1.62 1.88
N CYS A 99 5.98 -0.99 0.86
CA CYS A 99 5.03 0.12 0.98
C CYS A 99 3.91 -0.18 1.99
N VAL A 100 3.37 -1.40 1.91
CA VAL A 100 2.23 -1.86 2.73
C VAL A 100 2.55 -2.11 4.20
N HIS A 101 3.84 -2.13 4.59
CA HIS A 101 4.20 -2.20 6.01
C HIS A 101 3.95 -0.90 6.76
N CYS A 102 3.82 0.22 6.05
CA CYS A 102 3.55 1.53 6.64
C CYS A 102 2.23 2.13 6.15
N HIS A 103 1.86 1.86 4.90
CA HIS A 103 0.62 2.36 4.29
C HIS A 103 -0.44 1.26 4.24
N ASN A 104 -1.69 1.62 4.51
CA ASN A 104 -2.81 0.73 4.20
C ASN A 104 -3.02 0.73 2.67
N PRO A 105 -2.92 -0.40 1.94
CA PRO A 105 -3.02 -0.42 0.48
C PRO A 105 -4.38 0.05 -0.07
N HIS A 106 -5.45 -0.05 0.73
CA HIS A 106 -6.79 0.40 0.37
C HIS A 106 -7.04 1.88 0.74
N SER A 107 -6.19 2.44 1.60
CA SER A 107 -6.24 3.86 2.01
C SER A 107 -4.82 4.37 2.30
N PRO A 108 -3.97 4.55 1.27
CA PRO A 108 -2.53 4.72 1.49
C PRO A 108 -2.16 6.06 2.12
N LYS A 109 -2.96 7.10 1.92
CA LYS A 109 -2.65 8.43 2.42
C LYS A 109 -2.79 8.49 3.94
N PHE A 110 -1.74 8.93 4.65
CA PHE A 110 -1.85 9.19 6.08
C PHE A 110 -2.82 10.34 6.37
N LYS A 111 -3.56 10.20 7.47
CA LYS A 111 -4.37 11.30 8.01
C LYS A 111 -3.43 12.43 8.42
N ALA A 112 -3.81 13.66 8.07
CA ALA A 112 -3.06 14.82 8.51
C ALA A 112 -3.08 14.90 10.05
N ILE A 113 -1.92 15.12 10.64
CA ILE A 113 -1.76 15.32 12.07
C ILE A 113 -1.59 16.82 12.30
N LYS A 114 -2.28 17.38 13.28
CA LYS A 114 -2.07 18.76 13.69
C LYS A 114 -0.63 18.89 14.21
N PRO A 115 0.21 19.79 13.66
CA PRO A 115 1.55 19.98 14.18
C PRO A 115 1.49 20.46 15.63
N LEU A 116 2.44 20.01 16.44
CA LEU A 116 2.68 20.58 17.76
C LEU A 116 3.09 22.06 17.61
N PRO A 117 2.88 22.89 18.65
CA PRO A 117 3.40 24.25 18.65
C PRO A 117 4.91 24.26 18.35
N PRO A 118 5.43 25.35 17.74
CA PRO A 118 6.85 25.46 17.44
C PRO A 118 7.69 25.29 18.72
N PRO A 119 8.91 24.74 18.62
CA PRO A 119 9.79 24.61 19.76
C PRO A 119 10.05 25.97 20.40
N VAL A 120 10.14 26.01 21.73
CA VAL A 120 10.56 27.20 22.46
C VAL A 120 12.01 27.52 22.10
N GLN A 121 12.31 28.77 21.76
CA GLN A 121 13.69 29.16 21.46
C GLN A 121 14.54 28.99 22.72
N GLN A 122 15.81 28.61 22.58
CA GLN A 122 16.70 28.37 23.71
C GLN A 122 16.75 29.55 24.69
N LYS A 123 16.72 30.79 24.18
CA LYS A 123 16.76 32.01 24.99
C LYS A 123 15.51 32.22 25.87
N ASP A 124 14.42 31.55 25.54
CA ASP A 124 13.12 31.67 26.19
C ASP A 124 12.83 30.48 27.14
N ILE A 125 13.78 29.55 27.32
CA ILE A 125 13.69 28.46 28.29
C ILE A 125 14.03 29.00 29.69
N GLN A 126 13.03 29.11 30.57
CA GLN A 126 13.28 29.37 32.00
C GLN A 126 13.68 28.07 32.70
N LEU A 127 14.82 28.08 33.39
CA LEU A 127 15.30 26.99 34.24
C LEU A 127 14.57 26.96 35.59
#